data_AF-A0A356GN34-F1
#
_entry.id   AF-A0A356GN34-F1
#
_cell.length_a   1.000
_cell.length_b   1.000
_cell.length_c   1.000
_cell.angle_alpha   90.00
_cell.angle_beta   90.00
_cell.angle_gamma   90.00
#
_symmetry.space_group_name_H-M   'P 1'
#
loop_
_entity.id
_entity.type
_entity.pdbx_description
1 polymer ?
#
loop_
_entity_poly.entity_id
_entity_poly.type
_entity_poly.pdbx_seq_one_letter_code
_entity_poly.pdbx_strand_id
1 'polypeptide(L)' 'MVSAKVRIDILTLFPGIFSGPLDHSILARAREGERLRVEVHDLREFAPGKHRVTDEP' A
#
# COMPACT_ATOMS: atom_id res chain seq x y z
N MET A 1 19.56 10.48 -4.36
CA MET A 1 18.34 9.84 -3.83
C MET A 1 18.44 8.37 -4.18
N VAL A 2 18.75 7.51 -3.21
CA VAL A 2 18.99 6.09 -3.48
C VAL A 2 17.63 5.42 -3.71
N SER A 3 17.46 4.77 -4.86
CA SER A 3 16.25 4.00 -5.13
C SER A 3 16.17 2.85 -4.14
N ALA A 4 15.00 2.63 -3.52
CA ALA A 4 14.80 1.46 -2.70
C ALA A 4 15.09 0.18 -3.50
N LYS A 5 15.79 -0.78 -2.88
CA LYS A 5 16.18 -2.03 -3.55
C LYS A 5 14.97 -2.83 -4.03
N VAL A 6 13.85 -2.74 -3.31
CA VAL A 6 12.58 -3.39 -3.64
C VAL A 6 11.45 -2.39 -3.49
N ARG A 7 10.58 -2.33 -4.50
CA ARG A 7 9.32 -1.57 -4.47
C ARG A 7 8.16 -2.53 -4.63
N ILE A 8 7.12 -2.35 -3.81
CA ILE A 8 5.87 -3.11 -3.86
C ILE A 8 4.72 -2.09 -3.85
N ASP A 9 3.86 -2.17 -4.85
CA ASP A 9 2.60 -1.42 -4.89
C ASP A 9 1.46 -2.39 -4.63
N ILE A 10 0.65 -2.11 -3.62
CA ILE A 10 -0.47 -2.94 -3.19
C ILE A 10 -1.76 -2.23 -3.60
N LEU A 11 -2.54 -2.86 -4.46
CA LEU A 11 -3.89 -2.44 -4.80
C LEU A 11 -4.87 -3.21 -3.92
N THR A 12 -5.69 -2.51 -3.13
CA THR A 12 -6.58 -3.16 -2.16
C THR A 12 -7.86 -2.36 -1.94
N LEU A 13 -8.92 -3.05 -1.51
CA LEU A 13 -10.12 -2.42 -0.96
C LEU A 13 -10.02 -2.21 0.56
N PHE A 14 -8.92 -2.60 1.20
CA PHE A 14 -8.77 -2.52 2.65
C PHE A 14 -7.38 -1.98 3.02
N PRO A 15 -7.06 -0.72 2.70
CA PRO A 15 -5.72 -0.16 2.95
C PRO A 15 -5.32 -0.21 4.44
N GLY A 16 -6.29 -0.06 5.35
CA GLY A 16 -6.04 -0.04 6.80
C GLY A 16 -5.42 -1.32 7.36
N ILE A 17 -5.58 -2.49 6.73
CA ILE A 17 -4.99 -3.75 7.24
C ILE A 17 -3.45 -3.75 7.19
N PHE A 18 -2.88 -2.89 6.35
CA PHE A 18 -1.43 -2.76 6.19
C PHE A 18 -0.81 -1.80 7.21
N SER A 19 -1.63 -0.96 7.85
CA SER A 19 -1.20 -0.18 9.02
C SER A 19 -0.97 -1.12 10.20
N GLY A 20 0.20 -1.02 10.84
CA GLY A 20 0.65 -1.98 11.85
C GLY A 20 1.67 -2.98 11.31
N PRO A 21 1.31 -3.98 10.48
CA PRO A 21 2.29 -4.94 9.95
C PRO A 21 3.48 -4.27 9.26
N LEU A 22 3.24 -3.20 8.48
CA LEU A 22 4.30 -2.46 7.80
C LEU A 22 5.06 -1.49 8.70
N ASP A 23 4.54 -1.18 9.89
CA ASP A 23 5.04 -0.12 10.76
C ASP A 23 5.81 -0.65 11.96
N HIS A 24 5.97 -1.98 12.07
CA HIS A 24 6.64 -2.61 13.20
C HIS A 24 7.77 -3.58 12.78
N SER A 25 8.69 -3.79 13.71
CA SER A 25 9.74 -4.81 13.63
C SER A 25 10.60 -4.71 12.34
N ILE A 26 10.86 -5.84 11.68
CA ILE A 26 11.77 -5.95 10.53
C ILE A 26 11.30 -5.14 9.31
N LEU A 27 9.98 -5.02 9.11
CA LEU A 27 9.42 -4.28 7.98
C LEU A 27 9.58 -2.77 8.16
N ALA A 28 9.37 -2.26 9.37
CA ALA A 28 9.67 -0.86 9.70
C ALA A 28 11.14 -0.53 9.43
N ARG A 29 12.06 -1.34 9.96
CA ARG A 29 13.52 -1.15 9.77
C ARG A 29 13.93 -1.24 8.30
N ALA A 30 13.28 -2.09 7.51
CA ALA A 30 13.55 -2.20 6.08
C ALA A 30 13.11 -0.94 5.30
N ARG A 31 12.00 -0.31 5.72
CA ARG A 31 11.50 0.95 5.15
C ARG A 31 12.38 2.14 5.56
N GLU A 32 12.73 2.24 6.84
CA GLU A 32 13.65 3.26 7.37
C GLU A 32 15.03 3.18 6.71
N GLY A 33 15.52 1.96 6.47
CA GLY A 33 16.79 1.74 5.78
C GLY A 33 16.74 1.82 4.27
N GLU A 34 15.64 2.33 3.68
CA GLU A 34 15.41 2.45 2.24
C GLU A 34 15.63 1.14 1.46
N ARG A 35 15.45 -0.02 2.09
CA ARG A 35 15.57 -1.34 1.43
C ARG A 35 14.25 -1.79 0.81
N LEU A 36 13.15 -1.29 1.34
CA LEU A 36 11.79 -1.62 0.96
C LEU A 36 10.94 -0.35 0.87
N ARG A 37 10.29 -0.14 -0.28
CA ARG A 37 9.21 0.84 -0.44
C ARG A 37 7.89 0.11 -0.66
N VAL A 38 6.90 0.38 0.17
CA VAL A 38 5.54 -0.15 0.01
C VAL A 38 4.58 1.02 -0.13
N GLU A 39 3.82 1.04 -1.22
CA GLU A 39 2.74 1.99 -1.46
C GLU A 39 1.43 1.21 -1.45
N VAL A 40 0.46 1.66 -0.66
CA VAL A 40 -0.86 1.02 -0.54
C VAL A 40 -1.89 1.95 -1.15
N HIS A 41 -2.57 1.48 -2.18
CA HIS A 41 -3.56 2.25 -2.95
C HIS A 41 -4.96 1.68 -2.67
N ASP A 42 -5.89 2.54 -2.24
CA ASP A 42 -7.31 2.17 -2.15
C ASP A 42 -7.93 2.21 -3.54
N LEU A 43 -8.36 1.06 -4.04
CA LEU A 43 -8.99 0.95 -5.36
C LEU A 43 -10.24 1.83 -5.50
N ARG A 44 -10.93 2.16 -4.39
CA ARG A 44 -12.11 3.04 -4.42
C ARG A 44 -11.79 4.47 -4.83
N GLU A 45 -10.55 4.92 -4.73
CA GLU A 45 -10.16 6.26 -5.19
C GLU A 45 -10.21 6.39 -6.72
N PHE A 46 -10.14 5.26 -7.43
CA PHE A 46 -10.14 5.19 -8.89
C PHE A 46 -11.49 4.75 -9.46
N ALA A 47 -12.45 4.39 -8.59
CA ALA A 47 -13.77 3.93 -9.00
C ALA A 47 -14.65 5.11 -9.47
N PRO A 48 -15.38 4.96 -10.59
CA PRO A 48 -16.24 6.01 -11.10
C PRO A 48 -17.50 6.17 -10.25
N GLY A 49 -18.10 7.36 -10.34
CA GLY A 49 -19.41 7.66 -9.75
C GLY A 49 -19.40 7.84 -8.21
N LYS A 50 -20.54 8.30 -7.69
CA LYS A 50 -20.70 8.65 -6.27
C LYS A 50 -20.47 7.47 -5.33
N HIS A 51 -20.87 6.27 -5.75
CA HIS A 51 -20.85 5.08 -4.90
C HIS A 51 -19.51 4.32 -4.94
N ARG A 52 -18.58 4.71 -5.82
CA ARG A 52 -17.25 4.09 -5.95
C ARG A 52 -17.34 2.56 -5.97
N VAL A 53 -18.22 2.02 -6.83
CA VAL A 53 -18.44 0.58 -7.01
C VAL A 53 -17.20 -0.04 -7.63
N THR A 54 -16.76 -1.17 -7.10
CA THR A 54 -15.48 -1.81 -7.47
C THR A 54 -15.65 -3.28 -7.88
N ASP A 55 -16.88 -3.75 -7.99
CA ASP A 55 -17.28 -5.11 -8.31
C ASP A 55 -18.55 -5.11 -9.16
N GLU A 56 -18.74 -6.15 -9.97
CA GLU A 56 -19.98 -6.44 -10.69
C GLU A 56 -20.28 -7.95 -10.57
N PRO A 57 -21.56 -8.37 -10.61
CA PRO A 57 -21.96 -9.78 -10.53
C PRO A 57 -21.41 -10.67 -11.65
#